data_AF-A0A0V0H8B6-F1
#
_entry.id   AF-A0A0V0H8B6-F1
#
_cell.length_a   1.000
_cell.length_b   1.000
_cell.length_c   1.000
_cell.angle_alpha   90.00
_cell.angle_beta   90.00
_cell.angle_gamma   90.00
#
_symmetry.space_group_name_H-M   'P 1'
#
loop_
_entity.id
_entity.type
_entity.pdbx_description
1 polymer ?
#
loop_
_entity_poly.entity_id
_entity_poly.type
_entity_poly.pdbx_seq_one_letter_code
_entity_poly.pdbx_strand_id
1 'polypeptide(L)'
;MLNFARNQMYGIVPDVICALGNLANLSLSDNYFTGFGPICLRLIENGVLDLRNNCIPGFPFQRSIAECVAFFAYPRYCPHMATYTYIPCWLSNFKTPTLDLPELSP
;
A
#
# COMPACT_ATOMS: atom_id res chain seq x y z
N MET A 1 -1.94 -17.92 2.37
CA MET A 1 -0.68 -17.16 2.52
C MET A 1 -0.29 -16.62 1.16
N LEU A 2 0.09 -15.34 1.09
CA LEU A 2 0.53 -14.66 -0.12
C LEU A 2 1.89 -14.01 0.16
N ASN A 3 2.88 -14.25 -0.68
CA ASN A 3 4.26 -13.83 -0.42
C ASN A 3 4.84 -13.14 -1.65
N PHE A 4 5.11 -11.85 -1.52
CA PHE A 4 5.81 -11.02 -2.49
C PHE A 4 7.13 -10.46 -1.94
N ALA A 5 7.63 -11.06 -0.85
CA ALA A 5 8.86 -10.61 -0.22
C ALA A 5 10.07 -10.78 -1.14
N ARG A 6 11.11 -9.97 -0.88
CA ARG A 6 12.41 -10.02 -1.58
C ARG A 6 12.29 -9.77 -3.08
N ASN A 7 11.53 -8.73 -3.42
CA ASN A 7 11.41 -8.23 -4.78
C ASN A 7 11.86 -6.76 -4.84
N GLN A 8 11.70 -6.14 -6.00
CA GLN A 8 11.96 -4.72 -6.21
C GLN A 8 10.66 -3.95 -6.43
N MET A 9 9.57 -4.36 -5.77
CA MET A 9 8.29 -3.65 -5.85
C MET A 9 8.39 -2.33 -5.09
N TYR A 10 7.77 -1.28 -5.61
CA TYR A 10 7.84 0.08 -5.06
C TYR A 10 6.53 0.84 -5.28
N GLY A 11 6.41 1.99 -4.61
CA GLY A 11 5.20 2.81 -4.60
C GLY A 11 4.33 2.54 -3.37
N ILE A 12 3.06 2.93 -3.46
CA ILE A 12 2.09 2.78 -2.36
C ILE A 12 1.41 1.42 -2.47
N VAL A 13 1.29 0.68 -1.37
CA VAL A 13 0.49 -0.55 -1.30
C VAL A 13 -1.00 -0.19 -1.45
N PRO A 14 -1.68 -0.63 -2.52
CA PRO A 14 -3.09 -0.31 -2.74
C PRO A 14 -3.97 -1.01 -1.70
N ASP A 15 -4.96 -0.30 -1.16
CA ASP A 15 -5.88 -0.86 -0.15
C ASP A 15 -6.61 -2.13 -0.63
N VAL A 16 -6.85 -2.25 -1.95
CA VAL A 16 -7.51 -3.43 -2.54
C VAL A 16 -6.79 -4.73 -2.21
N ILE A 17 -5.46 -4.69 -2.05
CA ILE A 17 -4.67 -5.86 -1.65
C ILE A 17 -4.96 -6.21 -0.20
N CYS A 18 -5.08 -5.21 0.67
CA CYS A 18 -5.35 -5.38 2.09
C CYS A 18 -6.81 -5.68 2.42
N ALA A 19 -7.73 -5.49 1.46
CA ALA A 19 -9.14 -5.82 1.58
C ALA A 19 -9.51 -7.24 1.11
N LEU A 20 -8.53 -8.06 0.73
CA LEU A 20 -8.75 -9.45 0.35
C LEU A 20 -9.22 -10.27 1.58
N GLY A 21 -10.48 -10.74 1.55
CA GLY A 21 -11.18 -11.25 2.73
C GLY A 21 -10.61 -12.51 3.40
N ASN A 22 -9.69 -13.23 2.75
CA ASN A 22 -9.12 -14.49 3.26
C ASN A 22 -7.60 -14.44 3.43
N LEU A 23 -7.04 -13.25 3.67
CA LEU A 23 -5.60 -13.11 3.95
C LEU A 23 -5.27 -13.57 5.37
N ALA A 24 -4.66 -14.75 5.48
CA ALA A 24 -4.06 -15.22 6.73
C ALA A 24 -2.62 -14.71 6.95
N ASN A 25 -1.88 -14.45 5.87
CA ASN A 25 -0.53 -13.89 5.90
C ASN A 25 -0.23 -13.29 4.52
N LEU A 26 0.26 -12.06 4.51
CA LEU A 26 0.73 -11.30 3.37
C LEU A 26 2.13 -10.75 3.68
N SER A 27 3.16 -11.27 3.03
CA SER A 27 4.51 -10.72 3.16
C SER A 27 4.85 -9.83 1.98
N LEU A 28 5.07 -8.54 2.28
CA LEU A 28 5.59 -7.52 1.36
C LEU A 28 7.01 -7.08 1.79
N SER A 29 7.68 -7.87 2.64
CA SER A 29 8.97 -7.50 3.21
C SER A 29 10.06 -7.43 2.14
N ASP A 30 11.16 -6.74 2.44
CA ASP A 30 12.34 -6.71 1.57
C ASP A 30 12.02 -6.18 0.15
N ASN A 31 11.25 -5.11 0.08
CA ASN A 31 10.88 -4.38 -1.14
C ASN A 31 11.27 -2.89 -0.98
N TYR A 32 10.66 -2.00 -1.76
CA TYR A 32 10.87 -0.55 -1.75
C TYR A 32 9.53 0.21 -1.71
N PHE A 33 8.51 -0.35 -1.05
CA PHE A 33 7.24 0.35 -0.84
C PHE A 33 7.47 1.63 -0.02
N THR A 34 6.78 2.70 -0.40
CA THR A 34 6.93 4.04 0.21
C THR A 34 5.75 4.42 1.10
N GLY A 35 4.67 3.65 1.06
CA GLY A 35 3.49 3.86 1.88
C GLY A 35 2.46 2.76 1.69
N PHE A 36 1.35 2.90 2.39
CA PHE A 36 0.21 1.99 2.36
C PHE A 36 -1.07 2.79 2.61
N GLY A 37 -2.21 2.27 2.16
CA GLY A 37 -3.51 2.87 2.45
C GLY A 37 -4.06 2.51 3.84
N PRO A 38 -5.11 3.21 4.31
CA PRO A 38 -5.68 3.04 5.65
C PRO A 38 -6.19 1.62 5.95
N ILE A 39 -6.66 0.85 4.95
CA ILE A 39 -7.16 -0.51 5.18
C ILE A 39 -6.01 -1.45 5.58
N CYS A 40 -4.82 -1.20 5.03
CA CYS A 40 -3.62 -1.99 5.34
C CYS A 40 -3.19 -1.87 6.80
N LEU A 41 -3.45 -0.74 7.47
CA LEU A 41 -3.02 -0.51 8.86
C LEU A 41 -3.49 -1.62 9.80
N ARG A 42 -4.77 -2.00 9.70
CA ARG A 42 -5.37 -3.07 10.50
C ARG A 42 -4.68 -4.42 10.30
N LEU A 43 -4.25 -4.75 9.07
CA LEU A 43 -3.55 -6.00 8.81
C LEU A 43 -2.13 -6.00 9.39
N ILE A 44 -1.48 -4.84 9.43
CA ILE A 44 -0.15 -4.70 10.03
C ILE A 44 -0.24 -4.88 11.55
N GLU A 45 -1.20 -4.21 12.19
CA GLU A 45 -1.45 -4.33 13.64
C GLU A 45 -1.79 -5.77 14.05
N ASN A 46 -2.53 -6.49 13.21
CA ASN A 46 -2.88 -7.89 13.44
C ASN A 46 -1.76 -8.89 13.07
N GLY A 47 -0.59 -8.42 12.63
CA GLY A 47 0.53 -9.27 12.22
C GLY A 47 0.28 -10.09 10.95
N VAL A 48 -0.77 -9.77 10.19
CA VAL A 48 -1.10 -10.42 8.92
C VAL A 48 -0.25 -9.86 7.78
N LEU A 49 0.08 -8.57 7.82
CA LEU A 49 0.86 -7.88 6.79
C LEU A 49 2.27 -7.55 7.29
N ASP A 50 3.29 -8.13 6.67
CA ASP A 50 4.69 -7.83 6.91
C ASP A 50 5.23 -6.80 5.91
N LEU A 51 5.59 -5.61 6.40
CA LEU A 51 6.17 -4.50 5.62
C LEU A 51 7.62 -4.17 6.01
N ARG A 52 8.30 -5.05 6.76
CA ARG A 52 9.68 -4.80 7.17
C ARG A 52 10.62 -4.70 5.97
N ASN A 53 11.72 -3.97 6.14
CA ASN A 53 12.74 -3.77 5.11
C ASN A 53 12.20 -3.15 3.80
N ASN A 54 11.38 -2.11 3.94
CA ASN A 54 10.85 -1.25 2.86
C ASN A 54 11.35 0.21 3.02
N CYS A 55 10.75 1.16 2.29
CA CYS A 55 11.11 2.58 2.28
C CYS A 55 9.98 3.48 2.82
N ILE A 56 9.30 3.06 3.89
CA ILE A 56 8.13 3.78 4.44
C ILE A 56 8.59 4.76 5.54
N PRO A 57 8.53 6.08 5.32
CA PRO A 57 8.99 7.05 6.31
C PRO A 57 8.22 6.95 7.63
N GLY A 58 8.94 6.96 8.75
CA GLY A 58 8.34 6.94 10.09
C GLY A 58 7.81 5.58 10.55
N PHE A 59 7.90 4.52 9.73
CA PHE A 59 7.50 3.16 10.12
C PHE A 59 8.69 2.38 10.71
N PRO A 60 8.49 1.44 11.65
CA PRO A 60 9.58 0.67 12.23
C PRO A 60 10.20 -0.34 11.23
N PHE A 61 11.45 -0.72 11.50
CA PHE A 61 12.19 -1.78 10.79
C PHE A 61 12.29 -1.57 9.27
N GLN A 62 12.51 -0.33 8.84
CA GLN A 62 12.66 0.05 7.43
C GLN A 62 14.12 0.05 6.98
N ARG A 63 14.33 0.08 5.66
CA ARG A 63 15.65 0.25 5.04
C ARG A 63 16.28 1.56 5.48
N SER A 64 17.60 1.62 5.35
CA SER A 64 18.30 2.88 5.54
C SER A 64 17.85 3.90 4.49
N ILE A 65 17.87 5.18 4.86
CA ILE A 65 17.59 6.28 3.94
C ILE A 65 18.52 6.20 2.72
N ALA A 66 19.80 5.88 2.92
CA ALA A 66 20.79 5.76 1.85
C ALA A 66 20.39 4.68 0.82
N GLU A 67 19.92 3.51 1.26
CA GLU A 67 19.44 2.46 0.36
C GLU A 67 18.21 2.90 -0.44
N CYS A 68 17.24 3.54 0.22
CA CYS A 68 16.04 4.03 -0.45
C CYS A 68 16.38 5.10 -1.49
N VAL A 69 17.23 6.07 -1.14
CA VAL A 69 17.70 7.11 -2.07
C VAL A 69 18.42 6.49 -3.25
N ALA A 70 19.32 5.52 -3.02
CA ALA A 70 20.03 4.84 -4.09
C ALA A 70 19.09 4.09 -5.05
N PHE A 71 18.03 3.45 -4.52
CA PHE A 71 17.04 2.76 -5.35
C PHE A 71 16.25 3.74 -6.23
N PHE A 72 15.78 4.85 -5.66
CA PHE A 72 14.96 5.83 -6.37
C PHE A 72 15.77 6.81 -7.25
N ALA A 73 17.11 6.80 -7.17
CA ALA A 73 17.98 7.57 -8.04
C ALA A 73 17.87 7.18 -9.53
N TYR A 74 17.42 5.94 -9.79
CA TYR A 74 17.22 5.44 -11.16
C TYR A 74 15.71 5.40 -11.49
N PRO A 75 15.19 6.37 -12.26
CA PRO A 75 13.78 6.39 -12.62
C PRO A 75 13.42 5.19 -13.49
N ARG A 76 12.34 4.49 -13.14
CA ARG A 76 11.76 3.42 -13.95
C ARG A 76 10.49 3.92 -14.63
N TYR A 77 10.46 3.80 -15.95
CA TYR A 77 9.32 4.23 -16.74
C TYR A 77 8.15 3.24 -16.61
N CYS A 78 6.96 3.76 -16.35
CA CYS A 78 5.72 3.01 -16.34
C CYS A 78 4.74 3.67 -17.33
N PRO A 79 4.40 3.00 -18.45
CA PRO A 79 3.63 3.62 -19.54
C PRO A 79 2.22 4.04 -19.11
N HIS A 80 1.67 3.44 -18.05
CA HIS A 80 0.31 3.70 -17.57
C HIS A 80 0.26 3.98 -16.07
N MET A 81 1.18 4.81 -15.57
CA MET A 81 1.27 5.09 -14.13
C MET A 81 -0.05 5.65 -13.54
N ALA A 82 -0.82 6.39 -14.34
CA ALA A 82 -2.12 6.93 -13.96
C ALA A 82 -3.20 5.86 -13.71
N THR A 83 -3.05 4.64 -14.25
CA THR A 83 -4.04 3.57 -14.06
C THR A 83 -3.73 2.69 -12.85
N TYR A 84 -2.53 2.77 -12.26
CA TYR A 84 -2.14 1.89 -11.14
C TYR A 84 -2.86 2.21 -9.83
N THR A 85 -3.46 3.40 -9.74
CA THR A 85 -4.30 3.82 -8.62
C THR A 85 -5.80 3.72 -8.94
N TYR A 86 -6.17 3.22 -10.12
CA TYR A 86 -7.56 3.06 -10.49
C TYR A 86 -8.17 1.87 -9.73
N ILE A 87 -8.99 2.19 -8.73
CA ILE A 87 -9.76 1.22 -7.96
C ILE A 87 -11.22 1.30 -8.46
N PRO A 88 -11.75 0.26 -9.13
CA PRO A 88 -13.12 0.28 -9.63
C PRO A 88 -14.16 0.42 -8.50
N CYS A 89 -15.17 1.26 -8.71
CA CYS A 89 -16.22 1.55 -7.73
C CYS A 89 -17.18 0.37 -7.45
N TRP A 90 -17.16 -0.68 -8.29
CA TRP A 90 -17.95 -1.90 -8.06
C TRP A 90 -17.40 -2.79 -6.93
N LEU A 91 -16.19 -2.51 -6.43
CA LEU A 91 -15.57 -3.31 -5.38
C LEU A 91 -16.27 -2.99 -4.05
N SER A 92 -16.90 -3.98 -3.45
CA SER A 92 -17.83 -3.81 -2.32
C SER A 92 -17.19 -3.15 -1.10
N ASN A 93 -15.90 -3.40 -0.85
CA ASN A 93 -15.11 -2.83 0.24
C ASN A 93 -14.63 -1.39 -0.02
N PHE A 94 -14.83 -0.88 -1.24
CA PHE A 94 -14.36 0.44 -1.72
C PHE A 94 -15.50 1.31 -2.24
N LYS A 95 -16.75 0.94 -1.98
CA LYS A 95 -17.87 1.87 -2.11
C LYS A 95 -17.55 3.06 -1.20
N THR A 96 -17.44 4.25 -1.79
CA THR A 96 -17.34 5.50 -1.05
C THR A 96 -18.39 5.49 0.06
N PRO A 97 -18.05 5.80 1.32
CA PRO A 97 -19.05 6.29 2.25
C PRO A 97 -19.79 7.41 1.52
N THR A 98 -21.12 7.43 1.58
CA THR A 98 -21.84 8.64 1.19
C THR A 98 -21.18 9.77 1.97
N LEU A 99 -20.53 10.69 1.24
CA LEU A 99 -20.27 12.01 1.78
C LEU A 99 -21.67 12.58 1.96
N ASP A 100 -22.25 12.36 3.14
CA ASP A 100 -23.36 13.15 3.63
C ASP A 100 -22.79 14.56 3.80
N LEU A 101 -22.69 15.29 2.69
CA LEU A 101 -22.53 16.72 2.69
C LEU A 101 -23.68 17.25 3.55
N PRO A 102 -23.42 17.91 4.69
CA PRO A 102 -24.48 18.60 5.41
C PRO A 102 -25.14 19.55 4.41
N GLU A 103 -26.47 19.43 4.26
CA GLU A 103 -27.28 20.42 3.57
C GLU A 103 -26.83 21.81 4.05
N LEU A 104 -26.28 22.63 3.15
CA LEU A 104 -26.28 24.07 3.38
C LEU A 104 -27.74 24.49 3.39
N SER A 105 -28.34 24.52 4.58
CA SER A 105 -29.62 25.16 4.81
C SER A 105 -29.49 26.66 4.50
N PRO A 106 -30.47 27.27 3.82
CA PRO A 106 -30.42 28.67 3.37
C PRO A 106 -30.37 29.69 4.53
#